data_AF-A0A7V9TG87-F1
#
_entry.id   AF-A0A7V9TG87-F1
#
_cell.length_a   1.000
_cell.length_b   1.000
_cell.length_c   1.000
_cell.angle_alpha   90.00
_cell.angle_beta   90.00
_cell.angle_gamma   90.00
#
_symmetry.space_group_name_H-M   'P 1'
#
loop_
_entity.id
_entity.type
_entity.pdbx_description
1 polymer ?
#
loop_
_entity_poly.entity_id
_entity_poly.type
_entity_poly.pdbx_seq_one_letter_code
_entity_poly.pdbx_strand_id
1 'polypeptide(L)'
;TVSGGALIAGAFGLVEVVAISLLVLVGAFFVVAKPNEQLLTPLMRAVPQHRRPAVKRLLSRLSERLSGWLWGTLISMVIIGALSSIVFYLLGTPYPILLGVIVGIIDIIPLVGPWIGGLVAVVVTLFHDPGLAIWVAVSVIAIQEAEGNLVRPVVMSESAKLHPFVTLLALLLFASMFGLLGAILSLPLVLAIGTIVEIFWVEETLGAGDDHIEPVVAT
;
A
#
# COMPACT_ATOMS: atom_id res chain seq x y z
N THR A 1 -21.39 -28.96 7.26
CA THR A 1 -20.19 -29.72 6.84
C THR A 1 -19.62 -29.03 5.62
N VAL A 2 -18.52 -28.28 5.76
CA VAL A 2 -17.84 -27.68 4.59
C VAL A 2 -17.28 -28.83 3.78
N SER A 3 -17.78 -29.04 2.56
CA SER A 3 -17.32 -30.12 1.70
C SER A 3 -15.83 -29.93 1.40
N GLY A 4 -15.03 -30.99 1.43
CA GLY A 4 -13.59 -30.92 1.15
C GLY A 4 -13.26 -30.24 -0.19
N GLY A 5 -14.20 -30.28 -1.16
CA GLY A 5 -14.11 -29.53 -2.41
C GLY A 5 -14.16 -28.01 -2.25
N ALA A 6 -14.91 -27.47 -1.28
CA ALA A 6 -14.95 -26.03 -1.01
C ALA A 6 -13.65 -25.53 -0.35
N LEU A 7 -13.01 -26.36 0.48
CA LEU A 7 -11.70 -26.05 1.07
C LEU A 7 -10.59 -26.08 0.01
N ILE A 8 -10.61 -27.06 -0.88
CA ILE A 8 -9.65 -27.17 -1.99
C ILE A 8 -9.86 -26.04 -2.99
N ALA A 9 -11.11 -25.75 -3.39
CA ALA A 9 -11.42 -24.61 -4.25
C ALA A 9 -11.03 -23.26 -3.62
N GLY A 10 -11.24 -23.09 -2.31
CA GLY A 10 -10.79 -21.91 -1.56
C GLY A 10 -9.27 -21.78 -1.53
N ALA A 11 -8.54 -22.89 -1.36
CA ALA A 11 -7.08 -22.90 -1.40
C ALA A 11 -6.54 -22.56 -2.80
N PHE A 12 -7.13 -23.10 -3.87
CA PHE A 12 -6.77 -22.74 -5.26
C PHE A 12 -7.07 -21.28 -5.56
N GLY A 13 -8.22 -20.76 -5.13
CA GLY A 13 -8.55 -19.34 -5.28
C GLY A 13 -7.57 -18.43 -4.54
N LEU A 14 -7.13 -18.82 -3.34
CA LEU A 14 -6.12 -18.07 -2.58
C LEU A 14 -4.77 -18.04 -3.32
N VAL A 15 -4.34 -19.18 -3.85
CA VAL A 15 -3.08 -19.29 -4.62
C VAL A 15 -3.15 -18.48 -5.90
N GLU A 16 -4.26 -18.51 -6.62
CA GLU A 16 -4.47 -17.76 -7.85
C GLU A 16 -4.49 -16.25 -7.59
N VAL A 17 -5.22 -15.81 -6.56
CA VAL A 17 -5.22 -14.41 -6.12
C VAL A 17 -3.81 -13.97 -5.76
N VAL A 18 -3.08 -14.73 -4.94
CA VAL A 18 -1.71 -14.43 -4.54
C VAL A 18 -0.77 -14.39 -5.75
N ALA A 19 -0.89 -15.31 -6.70
CA ALA A 19 -0.07 -15.36 -7.91
C ALA A 19 -0.33 -14.16 -8.84
N ILE A 20 -1.59 -13.79 -9.06
CA ILE A 20 -1.96 -12.61 -9.85
C ILE A 20 -1.50 -11.34 -9.13
N SER A 21 -1.62 -11.29 -7.79
CA SER A 21 -1.12 -10.20 -6.94
C SER A 21 0.37 -10.01 -7.08
N LEU A 22 1.13 -11.10 -6.99
CA LEU A 22 2.57 -11.10 -7.20
C LEU A 22 2.92 -10.68 -8.62
N LEU A 23 2.22 -11.18 -9.63
CA LEU A 23 2.47 -10.84 -11.02
C LEU A 23 2.22 -9.35 -11.30
N VAL A 24 1.11 -8.79 -10.79
CA VAL A 24 0.78 -7.37 -10.95
C VAL A 24 1.77 -6.51 -10.16
N LEU A 25 2.14 -6.90 -8.95
CA LEU A 25 3.12 -6.17 -8.14
C LEU A 25 4.52 -6.20 -8.80
N VAL A 26 4.95 -7.36 -9.29
CA VAL A 26 6.22 -7.52 -10.03
C VAL A 26 6.18 -6.78 -11.36
N GLY A 27 5.05 -6.81 -12.06
CA GLY A 27 4.85 -6.07 -13.31
C GLY A 27 4.89 -4.56 -13.09
N ALA A 28 4.20 -4.06 -12.07
CA ALA A 28 4.26 -2.66 -11.65
C ALA A 28 5.68 -2.28 -11.23
N PHE A 29 6.37 -3.11 -10.45
CA PHE A 29 7.77 -2.92 -10.10
C PHE A 29 8.67 -2.88 -11.34
N PHE A 30 8.48 -3.76 -12.33
CA PHE A 30 9.30 -3.77 -13.54
C PHE A 30 9.11 -2.50 -14.39
N VAL A 31 7.87 -2.03 -14.49
CA VAL A 31 7.52 -0.80 -15.22
C VAL A 31 8.09 0.43 -14.51
N VAL A 32 8.07 0.45 -13.17
CA VAL A 32 8.57 1.56 -12.34
C VAL A 32 10.10 1.54 -12.21
N ALA A 33 10.72 0.37 -12.09
CA ALA A 33 12.17 0.21 -11.91
C ALA A 33 12.95 0.42 -13.21
N LYS A 34 12.31 0.21 -14.37
CA LYS A 34 12.87 0.56 -15.68
C LYS A 34 11.80 1.23 -16.55
N PRO A 35 11.59 2.55 -16.42
CA PRO A 35 10.85 3.33 -17.40
C PRO A 35 11.69 3.41 -18.69
N ASN A 36 11.88 2.29 -19.38
CA ASN A 36 12.54 2.28 -20.66
C ASN A 36 11.65 3.05 -21.63
N GLU A 37 12.19 4.09 -22.26
CA GLU A 37 11.53 4.90 -23.29
C GLU A 37 10.92 4.01 -24.41
N GLN A 38 11.46 2.80 -24.60
CA GLN A 38 10.96 1.78 -25.52
C GLN A 38 9.55 1.23 -25.20
N LEU A 39 9.14 1.16 -23.92
CA LEU A 39 7.80 0.70 -23.53
C LEU A 39 6.74 1.80 -23.76
N LEU A 40 7.14 3.07 -23.64
CA LEU A 40 6.26 4.22 -23.79
C LEU A 40 6.10 4.64 -25.26
N THR A 41 7.09 4.37 -26.11
CA THR A 41 7.10 4.71 -27.53
C THR A 41 5.88 4.17 -28.33
N PRO A 42 5.48 2.89 -28.23
CA PRO A 42 4.28 2.40 -28.91
C PRO A 42 2.98 2.99 -28.33
N LEU A 43 2.92 3.24 -27.03
CA LEU A 43 1.76 3.87 -26.38
C LEU A 43 1.59 5.34 -26.85
N MET A 44 2.69 6.08 -26.98
CA MET A 44 2.71 7.47 -27.47
C MET A 44 2.36 7.60 -28.97
N ARG A 45 2.40 6.51 -29.74
CA ARG A 45 1.94 6.50 -31.14
C ARG A 45 0.42 6.52 -31.24
N ALA A 46 -0.30 5.96 -30.26
CA ALA A 46 -1.76 6.00 -30.19
C ALA A 46 -2.30 7.34 -29.65
N VAL A 47 -1.43 8.18 -29.06
CA VAL A 47 -1.81 9.48 -28.50
C VAL A 47 -1.73 10.58 -29.57
N PRO A 48 -2.82 11.38 -29.78
CA PRO A 48 -2.81 12.54 -30.66
C PRO A 48 -1.68 13.51 -30.33
N GLN A 49 -1.02 14.08 -31.34
CA GLN A 49 0.18 14.92 -31.15
C GLN A 49 -0.05 16.09 -30.16
N HIS A 50 -1.24 16.69 -30.17
CA HIS A 50 -1.61 17.79 -29.27
C HIS A 50 -1.65 17.39 -27.77
N ARG A 51 -1.85 16.10 -27.44
CA ARG A 51 -1.95 15.62 -26.05
C ARG A 51 -0.68 14.94 -25.54
N ARG A 52 0.34 14.77 -26.38
CA ARG A 52 1.61 14.11 -26.01
C ARG A 52 2.34 14.77 -24.82
N PRO A 53 2.40 16.11 -24.69
CA PRO A 53 3.03 16.75 -23.53
C PRO A 53 2.29 16.42 -22.23
N ALA A 54 0.96 16.47 -22.23
CA ALA A 54 0.14 16.14 -21.07
C ALA A 54 0.29 14.67 -20.64
N VAL A 55 0.29 13.74 -21.59
CA VAL A 55 0.51 12.31 -21.29
C VAL A 55 1.91 12.04 -20.76
N LYS A 56 2.94 12.72 -21.29
CA LYS A 56 4.32 12.58 -20.78
C LYS A 56 4.44 13.08 -19.34
N ARG A 57 3.81 14.21 -19.01
CA ARG A 57 3.71 14.74 -17.63
C ARG A 57 2.96 13.79 -16.70
N LEU A 58 1.86 13.20 -17.17
CA LEU A 58 1.12 12.20 -16.41
C LEU A 58 2.00 11.00 -16.06
N LEU A 59 2.68 10.42 -17.05
CA LEU A 59 3.54 9.26 -16.83
C LEU A 59 4.71 9.56 -15.89
N SER A 60 5.32 10.75 -15.99
CA SER A 60 6.39 11.13 -15.06
C SER A 60 5.88 11.31 -13.63
N ARG A 61 4.76 12.02 -13.44
CA ARG A 61 4.16 12.22 -12.10
C ARG A 61 3.68 10.90 -11.48
N LEU A 62 3.08 10.02 -12.29
CA LEU A 62 2.69 8.67 -11.83
C LEU A 62 3.90 7.84 -11.42
N SER A 63 4.95 7.83 -12.24
CA SER A 63 6.18 7.08 -11.94
C SER A 63 6.78 7.55 -10.61
N GLU A 64 6.86 8.86 -10.39
CA GLU A 64 7.40 9.44 -9.15
C GLU A 64 6.51 9.12 -7.93
N ARG A 65 5.19 9.30 -8.02
CA ARG A 65 4.26 9.00 -6.93
C ARG A 65 4.21 7.50 -6.59
N LEU A 66 4.16 6.64 -7.60
CA LEU A 66 4.11 5.19 -7.41
C LEU A 66 5.45 4.63 -6.90
N SER A 67 6.58 5.12 -7.40
CA SER A 67 7.90 4.73 -6.88
C SER A 67 8.09 5.18 -5.44
N GLY A 68 7.72 6.43 -5.11
CA GLY A 68 7.75 6.94 -3.74
C GLY A 68 6.87 6.13 -2.80
N TRP A 69 5.63 5.83 -3.20
CA TRP A 69 4.72 4.96 -2.44
C TRP A 69 5.29 3.56 -2.23
N LEU A 70 5.87 2.95 -3.28
CA LEU A 70 6.38 1.59 -3.21
C LEU A 70 7.60 1.49 -2.30
N TRP A 71 8.58 2.39 -2.48
CA TRP A 71 9.75 2.46 -1.61
C TRP A 71 9.37 2.79 -0.17
N GLY A 72 8.43 3.71 0.00
CA GLY A 72 7.90 4.04 1.32
C GLY A 72 7.26 2.83 2.00
N THR A 73 6.41 2.10 1.28
CA THR A 73 5.77 0.90 1.81
C THR A 73 6.81 -0.18 2.18
N LEU A 74 7.77 -0.47 1.29
CA LEU A 74 8.81 -1.47 1.57
C LEU A 74 9.67 -1.12 2.79
N ILE A 75 10.05 0.16 2.93
CA ILE A 75 10.81 0.64 4.08
C ILE A 75 9.96 0.54 5.36
N SER A 76 8.68 0.93 5.29
CA SER A 76 7.73 0.79 6.42
C SER A 76 7.63 -0.66 6.88
N MET A 77 7.40 -1.59 5.96
CA MET A 77 7.28 -3.03 6.26
C MET A 77 8.51 -3.56 7.01
N VAL A 78 9.71 -3.15 6.60
CA VAL A 78 10.97 -3.53 7.28
C VAL A 78 11.07 -2.90 8.66
N ILE A 79 10.80 -1.60 8.78
CA ILE A 79 10.86 -0.88 10.06
C ILE A 79 9.87 -1.45 11.06
N ILE A 80 8.60 -1.60 10.66
CA ILE A 80 7.53 -2.12 11.51
C ILE A 80 7.77 -3.58 11.86
N GLY A 81 8.23 -4.40 10.91
CA GLY A 81 8.59 -5.78 11.20
C GLY A 81 9.75 -5.90 12.19
N ALA A 82 10.79 -5.08 12.06
CA ALA A 82 11.91 -5.04 12.98
C ALA A 82 11.50 -4.51 14.36
N LEU A 83 10.75 -3.40 14.42
CA LEU A 83 10.27 -2.80 15.66
C LEU A 83 9.36 -3.77 16.42
N SER A 84 8.41 -4.39 15.72
CA SER A 84 7.53 -5.41 16.29
C SER A 84 8.34 -6.60 16.82
N SER A 85 9.33 -7.08 16.06
CA SER A 85 10.20 -8.17 16.51
C SER A 85 10.95 -7.83 17.80
N ILE A 86 11.49 -6.62 17.90
CA ILE A 86 12.21 -6.14 19.10
C ILE A 86 11.26 -6.07 20.30
N VAL A 87 10.09 -5.45 20.12
CA VAL A 87 9.08 -5.31 21.18
C VAL A 87 8.59 -6.68 21.66
N PHE A 88 8.26 -7.58 20.73
CA PHE A 88 7.82 -8.93 21.04
C PHE A 88 8.91 -9.76 21.73
N TYR A 89 10.18 -9.54 21.37
CA TYR A 89 11.33 -10.16 22.03
C TYR A 89 11.49 -9.66 23.48
N LEU A 90 11.38 -8.35 23.69
CA LEU A 90 11.45 -7.74 25.03
C LEU A 90 10.30 -8.19 25.93
N LEU A 91 9.11 -8.42 25.36
CA LEU A 91 7.96 -8.95 26.08
C LEU A 91 8.06 -10.45 26.37
N GLY A 92 9.01 -11.18 25.79
CA GLY A 92 9.16 -12.62 25.98
C GLY A 92 8.11 -13.46 25.28
N THR A 93 7.51 -12.96 24.20
CA THR A 93 6.54 -13.70 23.39
C THR A 93 7.15 -14.93 22.72
N PRO A 94 6.35 -15.96 22.37
CA PRO A 94 6.82 -17.03 21.52
C PRO A 94 7.07 -16.55 20.09
N TYR A 95 8.20 -16.95 19.51
CA TYR A 95 8.58 -16.66 18.12
C TYR A 95 8.54 -15.16 17.76
N PRO A 96 9.23 -14.28 18.52
CA PRO A 96 9.08 -12.83 18.38
C PRO A 96 9.46 -12.31 16.99
N ILE A 97 10.52 -12.87 16.39
CA ILE A 97 10.96 -12.51 15.04
C ILE A 97 9.93 -12.95 13.99
N LEU A 98 9.37 -14.15 14.12
CA LEU A 98 8.36 -14.64 13.16
C LEU A 98 7.10 -13.77 13.21
N LEU A 99 6.62 -13.47 14.41
CA LEU A 99 5.45 -12.62 14.60
C LEU A 99 5.70 -11.21 14.05
N GLY A 100 6.86 -10.61 14.36
CA GLY A 100 7.21 -9.30 13.82
C GLY A 100 7.30 -9.28 12.30
N VAL A 101 7.91 -10.29 11.69
CA VAL A 101 7.95 -10.43 10.21
C VAL A 101 6.54 -10.56 9.63
N ILE A 102 5.64 -11.32 10.27
CA ILE A 102 4.24 -11.41 9.85
C ILE A 102 3.56 -10.03 9.90
N VAL A 103 3.74 -9.27 10.99
CA VAL A 103 3.20 -7.90 11.09
C VAL A 103 3.73 -7.03 9.95
N GLY A 104 5.05 -7.02 9.73
CA GLY A 104 5.67 -6.23 8.67
C GLY A 104 5.23 -6.64 7.26
N ILE A 105 5.02 -7.94 6.98
CA ILE A 105 4.53 -8.39 5.67
C ILE A 105 3.08 -7.98 5.44
N ILE A 106 2.22 -8.13 6.46
CA ILE A 106 0.79 -7.81 6.33
C ILE A 106 0.58 -6.29 6.23
N ASP A 107 1.53 -5.48 6.72
CA ASP A 107 1.54 -4.01 6.61
C ASP A 107 1.46 -3.48 5.16
N ILE A 108 1.73 -4.34 4.16
CA ILE A 108 1.50 -4.00 2.74
C ILE A 108 0.03 -3.65 2.44
N ILE A 109 -0.92 -4.16 3.24
CA ILE A 109 -2.34 -3.87 3.09
C ILE A 109 -2.65 -2.56 3.82
N PRO A 110 -2.98 -1.49 3.09
CA PRO A 110 -3.15 -0.18 3.70
C PRO A 110 -4.31 -0.18 4.69
N LEU A 111 -4.14 0.54 5.81
CA LEU A 111 -5.13 0.78 6.88
C LEU A 111 -5.55 -0.47 7.70
N VAL A 112 -5.63 -1.64 7.09
CA VAL A 112 -6.15 -2.87 7.72
C VAL A 112 -5.02 -3.85 8.04
N GLY A 113 -3.97 -3.86 7.22
CA GLY A 113 -2.86 -4.78 7.33
C GLY A 113 -2.24 -4.86 8.71
N PRO A 114 -1.76 -3.75 9.27
CA PRO A 114 -1.06 -3.84 10.55
C PRO A 114 -1.99 -4.20 11.73
N TRP A 115 -3.29 -3.92 11.65
CA TRP A 115 -4.26 -4.44 12.62
C TRP A 115 -4.45 -5.96 12.51
N ILE A 116 -4.49 -6.51 11.30
CA ILE A 116 -4.55 -7.96 11.09
C ILE A 116 -3.25 -8.62 11.59
N GLY A 117 -2.09 -8.05 11.24
CA GLY A 117 -0.80 -8.55 11.69
C GLY A 117 -0.68 -8.55 13.21
N GLY A 118 -1.04 -7.43 13.84
CA GLY A 118 -1.09 -7.30 15.29
C GLY A 118 -2.07 -8.28 15.94
N LEU A 119 -3.25 -8.46 15.35
CA LEU A 119 -4.24 -9.44 15.83
C LEU A 119 -3.67 -10.87 15.81
N VAL A 120 -2.96 -11.27 14.74
CA VAL A 120 -2.30 -12.58 14.68
C VAL A 120 -1.30 -12.73 15.83
N ALA A 121 -0.47 -11.71 16.08
CA ALA A 121 0.50 -11.74 17.18
C ALA A 121 -0.19 -11.86 18.55
N VAL A 122 -1.28 -11.12 18.78
CA VAL A 122 -2.07 -11.18 20.01
C VAL A 122 -2.69 -12.56 20.19
N VAL A 123 -3.33 -13.11 19.16
CA VAL A 123 -3.99 -14.42 19.23
C VAL A 123 -2.98 -15.53 19.50
N VAL A 124 -1.85 -15.54 18.80
CA VAL A 124 -0.79 -16.54 19.03
C VAL A 124 -0.27 -16.45 20.47
N THR A 125 -0.06 -15.23 20.96
CA THR A 125 0.40 -15.01 22.34
C THR A 125 -0.67 -15.41 23.36
N LEU A 126 -1.94 -15.15 23.09
CA LEU A 126 -3.06 -15.49 23.99
C LEU A 126 -3.15 -16.99 24.28
N PHE A 127 -2.86 -17.83 23.29
CA PHE A 127 -2.82 -19.28 23.48
C PHE A 127 -1.59 -19.77 24.27
N HIS A 128 -0.53 -18.97 24.32
CA HIS A 128 0.66 -19.29 25.11
C HIS A 128 0.57 -18.74 26.53
N ASP A 129 0.29 -17.45 26.67
CA ASP A 129 0.19 -16.74 27.95
C ASP A 129 -0.84 -15.60 27.82
N PRO A 130 -2.03 -15.75 28.42
CA PRO A 130 -3.07 -14.73 28.38
C PRO A 130 -2.70 -13.40 29.05
N GLY A 131 -1.84 -13.42 30.07
CA GLY A 131 -1.39 -12.20 30.73
C GLY A 131 -0.45 -11.40 29.84
N LEU A 132 0.41 -12.10 29.10
CA LEU A 132 1.34 -11.51 28.13
C LEU A 132 0.61 -10.96 26.89
N ALA A 133 -0.48 -11.60 26.47
CA ALA A 133 -1.27 -11.17 25.31
C ALA A 133 -1.85 -9.76 25.43
N ILE A 134 -2.19 -9.33 26.65
CA ILE A 134 -2.66 -7.95 26.91
C ILE A 134 -1.53 -6.96 26.63
N TRP A 135 -0.31 -7.26 27.06
CA TRP A 135 0.85 -6.42 26.80
C TRP A 135 1.24 -6.38 25.32
N VAL A 136 1.06 -7.49 24.59
CA VAL A 136 1.21 -7.52 23.13
C VAL A 136 0.15 -6.66 22.44
N ALA A 137 -1.10 -6.70 22.88
CA ALA A 137 -2.16 -5.87 22.30
C ALA A 137 -1.88 -4.37 22.50
N VAL A 138 -1.45 -3.98 23.71
CA VAL A 138 -1.05 -2.60 24.02
C VAL A 138 0.15 -2.18 23.17
N SER A 139 1.15 -3.07 23.01
CA SER A 139 2.35 -2.75 22.25
C SER A 139 2.09 -2.65 20.75
N VAL A 140 1.20 -3.48 20.19
CA VAL A 140 0.69 -3.33 18.81
C VAL A 140 0.07 -1.96 18.61
N ILE A 141 -0.81 -1.50 19.51
CA ILE A 141 -1.42 -0.16 19.40
C ILE A 141 -0.34 0.93 19.46
N ALA A 142 0.63 0.81 20.37
CA ALA A 142 1.74 1.76 20.46
C ALA A 142 2.61 1.78 19.19
N ILE A 143 2.85 0.62 18.57
CA ILE A 143 3.56 0.49 17.29
C ILE A 143 2.76 1.17 16.18
N GLN A 144 1.42 1.02 16.15
CA GLN A 144 0.56 1.68 15.17
C GLN A 144 0.58 3.20 15.30
N GLU A 145 0.57 3.73 16.52
CA GLU A 145 0.72 5.16 16.76
C GLU A 145 2.11 5.65 16.33
N ALA A 146 3.16 4.88 16.57
CA ALA A 146 4.50 5.21 16.10
C ALA A 146 4.60 5.16 14.57
N GLU A 147 3.97 4.18 13.92
CA GLU A 147 3.89 4.08 12.46
C GLU A 147 3.23 5.34 11.88
N GLY A 148 2.05 5.69 12.40
CA GLY A 148 1.26 6.82 11.94
C GLY A 148 1.96 8.17 12.10
N ASN A 149 2.60 8.37 13.26
CA ASN A 149 3.14 9.68 13.64
C ASN A 149 4.62 9.88 13.32
N LEU A 150 5.41 8.82 13.22
CA LEU A 150 6.87 8.90 13.02
C LEU A 150 7.31 8.25 11.71
N VAL A 151 6.86 7.03 11.44
CA VAL A 151 7.35 6.27 10.28
C VAL A 151 6.77 6.86 8.99
N ARG A 152 5.46 7.09 8.94
CA ARG A 152 4.80 7.61 7.73
C ARG A 152 5.35 8.96 7.26
N PRO A 153 5.57 9.98 8.11
CA PRO A 153 6.14 11.25 7.65
C PRO A 153 7.57 11.14 7.14
N VAL A 154 8.38 10.23 7.71
CA VAL A 154 9.78 10.05 7.32
C VAL A 154 9.90 9.24 6.03
N VAL A 155 9.01 8.27 5.85
CA VAL A 155 9.11 7.25 4.81
C VAL A 155 8.24 7.55 3.59
N MET A 156 7.10 8.20 3.80
CA MET A 156 6.17 8.57 2.74
C MET A 156 6.42 10.02 2.34
N SER A 157 6.90 10.25 1.11
CA SER A 157 7.13 11.61 0.60
C SER A 157 5.82 12.41 0.51
N GLU A 158 5.91 13.74 0.51
CA GLU A 158 4.75 14.64 0.44
C GLU A 158 3.81 14.38 -0.74
N SER A 159 4.29 13.67 -1.77
CA SER A 159 3.58 13.37 -3.01
C SER A 159 2.42 12.39 -2.88
N ALA A 160 2.24 11.75 -1.71
CA ALA A 160 1.19 10.76 -1.45
C ALA A 160 0.25 11.16 -0.29
N LYS A 161 0.13 12.46 0.02
CA LYS A 161 -0.84 13.01 0.99
C LYS A 161 -2.27 12.81 0.47
N LEU A 162 -2.80 11.60 0.62
CA LEU A 162 -4.18 11.27 0.32
C LEU A 162 -5.01 11.41 1.59
N HIS A 163 -6.15 12.08 1.48
CA HIS A 163 -7.08 12.21 2.59
C HIS A 163 -7.51 10.80 3.08
N PRO A 164 -7.38 10.47 4.38
CA PRO A 164 -7.63 9.11 4.89
C PRO A 164 -8.98 8.52 4.49
N PHE A 165 -10.01 9.36 4.40
CA PHE A 165 -11.34 8.97 3.94
C PHE A 165 -11.35 8.44 2.49
N VAL A 166 -10.62 9.08 1.57
CA VAL A 166 -10.55 8.65 0.16
C VAL A 166 -9.84 7.31 0.05
N THR A 167 -8.75 7.17 0.81
CA THR A 167 -7.97 5.94 0.93
C THR A 167 -8.83 4.79 1.46
N LEU A 168 -9.60 5.02 2.53
CA LEU A 168 -10.53 4.04 3.10
C LEU A 168 -11.64 3.66 2.10
N LEU A 169 -12.26 4.64 1.43
CA LEU A 169 -13.31 4.38 0.46
C LEU A 169 -12.80 3.54 -0.72
N ALA A 170 -11.62 3.89 -1.24
CA ALA A 170 -10.99 3.13 -2.31
C ALA A 170 -10.59 1.72 -1.87
N LEU A 171 -10.06 1.58 -0.64
CA LEU A 171 -9.78 0.28 -0.06
C LEU A 171 -11.04 -0.59 -0.05
N LEU A 172 -12.16 -0.09 0.48
CA LEU A 172 -13.42 -0.82 0.53
C LEU A 172 -13.95 -1.16 -0.88
N LEU A 173 -13.91 -0.19 -1.79
CA LEU A 173 -14.37 -0.36 -3.16
C LEU A 173 -13.56 -1.43 -3.88
N PHE A 174 -12.23 -1.27 -3.96
CA PHE A 174 -11.37 -2.20 -4.68
C PHE A 174 -11.27 -3.55 -3.98
N ALA A 175 -11.29 -3.60 -2.65
CA ALA A 175 -11.37 -4.86 -1.92
C ALA A 175 -12.68 -5.62 -2.22
N SER A 176 -13.81 -4.92 -2.37
CA SER A 176 -15.08 -5.58 -2.73
C SER A 176 -15.09 -6.13 -4.16
N MET A 177 -14.40 -5.47 -5.09
CA MET A 177 -14.35 -5.86 -6.50
C MET A 177 -13.33 -6.95 -6.80
N PHE A 178 -12.13 -6.86 -6.20
CA PHE A 178 -10.98 -7.69 -6.53
C PHE A 178 -10.41 -8.45 -5.32
N GLY A 179 -11.09 -8.40 -4.17
CA GLY A 179 -10.64 -9.07 -2.95
C GLY A 179 -9.36 -8.48 -2.37
N LEU A 180 -8.51 -9.34 -1.78
CA LEU A 180 -7.22 -8.97 -1.20
C LEU A 180 -6.33 -8.19 -2.19
N LEU A 181 -6.37 -8.61 -3.45
CA LEU A 181 -5.68 -7.99 -4.58
C LEU A 181 -6.05 -6.51 -4.73
N GLY A 182 -7.35 -6.20 -4.72
CA GLY A 182 -7.84 -4.83 -4.79
C GLY A 182 -7.53 -4.04 -3.53
N ALA A 183 -7.47 -4.69 -2.38
CA ALA A 183 -7.08 -4.03 -1.13
C ALA A 183 -5.64 -3.51 -1.19
N ILE A 184 -4.69 -4.35 -1.65
CA ILE A 184 -3.28 -4.00 -1.80
C ILE A 184 -3.10 -2.90 -2.87
N LEU A 185 -3.80 -3.03 -4.00
CA LEU A 185 -3.69 -2.09 -5.12
C LEU A 185 -4.50 -0.80 -4.94
N SER A 186 -5.25 -0.67 -3.84
CA SER A 186 -6.12 0.48 -3.60
C SER A 186 -5.37 1.82 -3.64
N LEU A 187 -4.22 1.93 -2.95
CA LEU A 187 -3.42 3.16 -2.92
C LEU A 187 -2.81 3.51 -4.28
N PRO A 188 -2.14 2.58 -4.99
CA PRO A 188 -1.68 2.82 -6.35
C PRO A 188 -2.78 3.31 -7.29
N LEU A 189 -3.98 2.71 -7.19
CA LEU A 189 -5.12 3.09 -8.01
C LEU A 189 -5.63 4.50 -7.66
N VAL A 190 -5.69 4.85 -6.37
CA VAL A 190 -6.06 6.21 -5.94
C VAL A 190 -5.04 7.22 -6.43
N LEU A 191 -3.74 6.94 -6.29
CA LEU A 191 -2.68 7.80 -6.81
C LEU A 191 -2.80 7.96 -8.33
N ALA A 192 -3.12 6.88 -9.03
CA ALA A 192 -3.31 6.92 -10.48
C ALA A 192 -4.49 7.81 -10.88
N ILE A 193 -5.66 7.57 -10.30
CA ILE A 193 -6.88 8.33 -10.58
C ILE A 193 -6.69 9.80 -10.19
N GLY A 194 -6.16 10.06 -9.00
CA GLY A 194 -5.91 11.42 -8.50
C GLY A 194 -4.98 12.22 -9.43
N THR A 195 -3.90 11.61 -9.92
CA THR A 195 -2.96 12.27 -10.84
C THR A 195 -3.60 12.53 -12.22
N ILE A 196 -4.47 11.64 -12.69
CA ILE A 196 -5.23 11.86 -13.94
C ILE A 196 -6.16 13.06 -13.78
N VAL A 197 -6.92 13.12 -12.68
CA VAL A 197 -7.84 14.24 -12.39
C VAL A 197 -7.06 15.56 -12.26
N GLU A 198 -5.93 15.56 -11.58
CA GLU A 198 -5.08 16.74 -11.42
C GLU A 198 -4.64 17.32 -12.78
N ILE A 199 -4.15 16.48 -13.69
CA ILE A 199 -3.61 16.95 -14.98
C ILE A 199 -4.71 17.33 -15.98
N PHE A 200 -5.77 16.52 -16.09
CA PHE A 200 -6.79 16.72 -17.13
C PHE A 200 -7.96 17.58 -16.70
N TRP A 201 -8.28 17.63 -15.41
CA TRP A 201 -9.38 18.47 -14.91
C TRP A 201 -8.84 19.79 -14.39
N VAL A 202 -7.85 19.80 -13.50
CA VAL A 202 -7.40 21.05 -12.86
C VAL A 202 -6.57 21.91 -13.82
N GLU A 203 -5.59 21.32 -14.51
CA GLU A 203 -4.66 22.06 -15.39
C GLU A 203 -5.33 22.54 -16.70
N GLU A 204 -6.22 21.74 -17.31
CA GLU A 204 -6.86 22.05 -18.59
C GLU A 204 -8.07 23.02 -18.44
N THR A 205 -8.78 23.00 -17.30
CA THR A 205 -9.94 23.91 -17.10
C THR A 205 -9.57 25.25 -16.46
N LEU A 206 -8.52 25.32 -15.63
CA LEU A 206 -8.11 26.56 -14.97
C LEU A 206 -7.05 27.36 -15.73
N GLY A 207 -6.50 26.81 -16.82
CA GLY A 207 -5.47 27.48 -17.60
C GLY A 207 -4.23 27.85 -16.77
N ALA A 208 -3.96 27.10 -15.70
CA ALA A 208 -2.86 27.33 -14.78
C ALA A 208 -1.55 26.90 -15.45
N GLY A 209 -1.08 27.74 -16.38
CA GLY A 209 0.31 27.81 -16.74
C GLY A 209 1.10 28.29 -15.52
N ASP A 210 1.80 27.36 -14.90
CA ASP A 210 3.01 27.51 -14.07
C ASP A 210 3.03 28.43 -12.84
N ASP A 211 2.07 29.32 -12.61
CA ASP A 211 2.16 30.28 -11.51
C ASP A 211 1.09 30.03 -10.43
N HIS A 212 1.55 29.49 -9.30
CA HIS A 212 0.87 29.43 -8.00
C HIS A 212 -0.31 28.46 -7.86
N ILE A 213 -0.03 27.16 -7.77
CA ILE A 213 -0.91 26.24 -7.04
C ILE A 213 -0.24 25.91 -5.71
N GLU A 214 -0.58 26.67 -4.66
CA GLU A 214 -0.36 26.20 -3.29
C GLU A 214 -1.10 24.87 -3.10
N PRO A 215 -0.47 23.88 -2.44
CA PRO A 215 -1.06 22.56 -2.28
C PRO A 215 -2.33 22.64 -1.41
N VAL A 216 -3.49 22.47 -2.03
CA VAL A 216 -4.83 22.42 -1.40
C VAL A 216 -5.02 21.13 -0.56
N VAL A 217 -3.95 20.55 -0.03
CA VAL A 217 -3.99 19.34 0.83
C VAL A 217 -3.19 19.53 2.12
N ALA A 218 -3.06 20.77 2.58
CA ALA A 218 -2.52 21.11 3.89
C ALA A 218 -3.60 21.78 4.76
N THR A 219 -4.60 21.02 5.15
CA THR A 219 -5.39 21.22 6.39
C THR A 219 -5.86 19.87 6.89
#